data_AF-A0A0Q2US76-F1
#
_entry.id   AF-A0A0Q2US76-F1
#
_cell.length_a   1.000
_cell.length_b   1.000
_cell.length_c   1.000
_cell.angle_alpha   90.00
_cell.angle_beta   90.00
_cell.angle_gamma   90.00
#
_symmetry.space_group_name_H-M   'P 1'
#
loop_
_entity.id
_entity.type
_entity.pdbx_description
1 polymer ?
#
loop_
_entity_poly.entity_id
_entity_poly.type
_entity_poly.pdbx_seq_one_letter_code
_entity_poly.pdbx_strand_id
1 'polypeptide(L)'
;MTVACGGGAFANAVTPHLDVEPFDVAAARELAAVPMHSPGVCFNPSCGAAFVPSRSWQTHCSAACRQVSVREFRMVGHKIAPALLAWRLHKRAPSGTPQADLCRAARRYITQVQTAWVADRDRRAGLAAVRNV
;
A
#
# COMPACT_ATOMS: atom_id res chain seq x y z
N MET A 1 17.65 -6.23 40.16
CA MET A 1 18.12 -6.95 38.96
C MET A 1 17.31 -6.42 37.78
N THR A 2 17.89 -5.52 36.99
CA THR A 2 17.22 -4.87 35.86
C THR A 2 17.69 -5.55 34.58
N VAL A 3 16.81 -6.28 33.89
CA VAL A 3 17.14 -6.90 32.60
C VAL A 3 17.11 -5.79 31.55
N ALA A 4 18.28 -5.39 31.09
CA ALA A 4 18.43 -4.53 29.93
C ALA A 4 18.16 -5.37 28.67
N CYS A 5 16.98 -5.20 28.05
CA CYS A 5 16.72 -5.70 26.71
C CYS A 5 17.45 -4.81 25.69
N GLY A 6 18.76 -5.03 25.53
CA GLY A 6 19.51 -4.59 24.36
C GLY A 6 19.21 -5.53 23.20
N GLY A 7 18.51 -5.04 22.18
CA GLY A 7 18.24 -5.79 20.94
C GLY A 7 18.42 -4.87 19.76
N GLY A 8 19.56 -4.96 19.08
CA GLY A 8 19.91 -4.14 17.93
C GLY A 8 18.83 -4.19 16.85
N ALA A 9 18.49 -3.02 16.31
CA ALA A 9 17.65 -2.93 15.13
C ALA A 9 18.36 -3.65 13.96
N PHE A 10 17.93 -4.86 13.63
CA PHE A 10 18.44 -5.57 12.46
C PHE A 10 18.04 -4.77 11.21
N ALA A 11 19.02 -4.11 10.59
CA ALA A 11 18.84 -3.30 9.38
C ALA A 11 18.21 -4.07 8.20
N ASN A 12 18.18 -5.41 8.28
CA ASN A 12 17.68 -6.33 7.26
C ASN A 12 16.63 -7.33 7.79
N ALA A 13 15.88 -7.00 8.84
CA ALA A 13 14.78 -7.87 9.28
C ALA A 13 13.81 -8.10 8.10
N VAL A 14 13.62 -9.36 7.72
CA VAL A 14 12.68 -9.75 6.66
C VAL A 14 11.28 -9.33 7.09
N THR A 15 10.68 -8.38 6.35
CA THR A 15 9.30 -7.98 6.58
C THR A 15 8.41 -9.22 6.44
N PRO A 16 7.56 -9.55 7.44
CA PRO A 16 6.63 -10.67 7.32
C PRO A 16 5.78 -10.49 6.06
N HIS A 17 5.75 -11.52 5.20
CA HIS A 17 4.95 -11.48 3.99
C HIS A 17 3.48 -11.73 4.36
N LEU A 18 2.68 -10.66 4.37
CA LEU A 18 1.23 -10.81 4.43
C LEU A 18 0.74 -11.32 3.07
N ASP A 19 0.12 -12.50 3.09
CA ASP A 19 -0.51 -13.10 1.92
C ASP A 19 -1.85 -12.42 1.63
N VAL A 20 -1.75 -11.18 1.17
CA VAL A 20 -2.85 -10.36 0.68
C VAL A 20 -2.48 -9.88 -0.70
N GLU A 21 -3.41 -10.08 -1.62
CA GLU A 21 -3.33 -9.63 -3.00
C GLU A 21 -2.99 -8.12 -3.05
N PRO A 22 -2.18 -7.66 -4.02
CA PRO A 22 -1.94 -6.23 -4.23
C PRO A 22 -3.24 -5.44 -4.53
N PHE A 23 -3.31 -4.20 -4.06
CA PHE A 23 -4.51 -3.36 -4.22
C PHE A 23 -4.88 -3.10 -5.69
N ASP A 24 -3.89 -2.96 -6.57
CA ASP A 24 -4.08 -2.77 -8.01
C ASP A 24 -4.76 -3.96 -8.69
N VAL A 25 -4.62 -5.16 -8.14
CA VAL A 25 -5.36 -6.35 -8.59
C VAL A 25 -6.73 -6.41 -7.91
N ALA A 26 -6.79 -6.28 -6.59
CA ALA A 26 -8.04 -6.38 -5.82
C ALA A 26 -9.09 -5.32 -6.19
N ALA A 27 -8.66 -4.15 -6.67
CA ALA A 27 -9.52 -3.05 -7.10
C ALA A 27 -9.38 -2.74 -8.60
N ALA A 28 -8.94 -3.72 -9.42
CA ALA A 28 -8.65 -3.52 -10.84
C ALA A 28 -9.84 -2.91 -11.61
N ARG A 29 -11.07 -3.35 -11.33
CA ARG A 29 -12.29 -2.82 -11.95
C ARG A 29 -12.50 -1.34 -11.63
N GLU A 30 -12.40 -0.98 -10.36
CA GLU A 30 -12.60 0.39 -9.90
C GLU A 30 -11.48 1.32 -10.38
N LEU A 31 -10.24 0.83 -10.41
CA LEU A 31 -9.07 1.56 -10.92
C LEU A 31 -9.11 1.76 -12.43
N ALA A 32 -9.73 0.85 -13.18
CA ALA A 32 -9.98 1.05 -14.61
C ALA A 32 -11.00 2.19 -14.85
N ALA A 33 -12.00 2.34 -13.97
CA ALA A 33 -12.99 3.41 -14.06
C ALA A 33 -12.47 4.76 -13.53
N VAL A 34 -11.64 4.72 -12.48
CA VAL A 34 -11.03 5.90 -11.84
C VAL A 34 -9.53 5.64 -11.65
N PRO A 35 -8.71 5.89 -12.67
CA PRO A 35 -7.26 5.76 -12.54
C PRO A 35 -6.72 6.73 -11.48
N MET A 36 -5.87 6.23 -10.58
CA MET A 36 -5.19 7.08 -9.58
C MET A 36 -4.11 7.97 -10.20
N HIS A 37 -3.66 7.65 -11.40
CA HIS A 37 -2.66 8.41 -12.14
C HIS A 37 -3.21 8.77 -13.51
N SER A 38 -2.79 9.92 -14.03
CA SER A 38 -3.07 10.32 -15.41
C SER A 38 -1.90 9.91 -16.29
N PRO A 39 -2.13 9.17 -17.39
CA PRO A 39 -1.07 8.86 -18.35
C PRO A 39 -0.36 10.13 -18.82
N GLY A 40 0.97 10.08 -18.81
CA GLY A 40 1.81 11.21 -19.20
C GLY A 40 1.91 12.36 -18.20
N VAL A 41 1.38 12.22 -16.98
CA VAL A 41 1.61 13.16 -15.86
C VAL A 41 2.32 12.42 -14.74
N CYS A 42 3.44 12.96 -14.26
CA CYS A 42 4.21 12.30 -13.22
C CYS A 42 3.39 12.16 -11.93
N PHE A 43 3.28 10.93 -11.44
CA PHE A 43 2.52 10.61 -10.22
C PHE A 43 3.17 11.12 -8.92
N ASN A 44 4.43 11.58 -8.96
CA ASN A 44 5.05 12.23 -7.80
C ASN A 44 4.39 13.60 -7.56
N PRO A 45 3.71 13.85 -6.43
CA PRO A 45 2.97 15.08 -6.18
C PRO A 45 3.85 16.32 -6.13
N SER A 46 5.14 16.19 -5.81
CA SER A 46 6.09 17.31 -5.83
C SER A 46 6.62 17.65 -7.24
N CYS A 47 6.34 16.79 -8.23
CA CYS A 47 6.82 16.94 -9.60
C CYS A 47 5.69 17.33 -10.54
N GLY A 48 4.66 16.48 -10.69
CA GLY A 48 3.52 16.73 -11.58
C GLY A 48 3.87 16.98 -13.05
N ALA A 49 5.12 16.78 -13.47
CA ALA A 49 5.57 17.12 -14.81
C ALA A 49 4.90 16.25 -15.89
N ALA A 50 4.55 16.86 -17.01
CA ALA A 50 4.15 16.12 -18.20
C ALA A 50 5.35 15.33 -18.76
N PHE A 51 5.11 14.11 -19.24
CA PHE A 51 6.10 13.27 -19.89
C PHE A 51 5.43 12.32 -20.90
N VAL A 52 6.20 11.78 -21.84
CA VAL A 52 5.70 10.75 -22.77
C VAL A 52 6.09 9.37 -22.21
N PRO A 53 5.13 8.51 -21.81
CA PRO A 53 5.44 7.17 -21.31
C PRO A 53 6.05 6.30 -22.41
N SER A 54 7.16 5.64 -22.09
CA SER A 54 7.76 4.62 -22.97
C SER A 54 7.07 3.26 -22.86
N ARG A 55 6.30 3.05 -21.78
CA ARG A 55 5.56 1.82 -21.46
C ARG A 55 4.19 2.18 -20.91
N SER A 56 3.20 1.34 -21.16
CA SER A 56 1.80 1.57 -20.76
C SER A 56 1.59 1.69 -19.24
N TRP A 57 2.46 1.06 -18.44
CA TRP A 57 2.39 1.09 -16.97
C TRP A 57 3.30 2.16 -16.34
N GLN A 58 4.01 2.96 -17.13
CA GLN A 58 4.94 3.95 -16.59
C GLN A 58 4.16 5.14 -16.00
N THR A 59 4.29 5.33 -14.68
CA THR A 59 3.57 6.39 -13.94
C THR A 59 4.46 7.58 -13.52
N HIS A 60 5.78 7.47 -13.70
CA HIS A 60 6.75 8.51 -13.33
C HIS A 60 7.61 8.94 -14.51
N CYS A 61 7.95 10.23 -14.55
CA CYS A 61 8.81 10.80 -15.60
C CYS A 61 10.27 10.34 -15.50
N SER A 62 10.73 9.94 -14.31
CA SER A 62 12.12 9.54 -14.05
C SER A 62 12.23 8.52 -12.93
N ALA A 63 13.37 7.82 -12.89
CA ALA A 63 13.70 6.90 -11.79
C ALA A 63 13.75 7.62 -10.43
N ALA A 64 14.24 8.88 -10.39
CA ALA A 64 14.27 9.67 -9.17
C ALA A 64 12.85 9.91 -8.61
N CYS A 65 11.90 10.32 -9.46
CA CYS A 65 10.50 10.50 -9.04
C CYS A 65 9.85 9.19 -8.58
N ARG A 66 10.15 8.07 -9.25
CA ARG A 66 9.71 6.75 -8.80
C ARG A 66 10.23 6.41 -7.41
N GLN A 67 11.52 6.68 -7.12
CA GLN A 67 12.12 6.40 -5.81
C GLN A 67 11.50 7.23 -4.69
N VAL A 68 11.09 8.47 -4.96
CA VAL A 68 10.34 9.29 -3.99
C VAL A 68 9.03 8.61 -3.61
N SER A 69 8.23 8.19 -4.58
CA SER A 69 6.96 7.48 -4.31
C SER A 69 7.19 6.12 -3.62
N VAL A 70 8.23 5.38 -3.99
CA VAL A 70 8.60 4.12 -3.31
C VAL A 70 8.94 4.39 -1.84
N ARG A 71 9.74 5.42 -1.55
CA ARG A 71 10.09 5.78 -0.18
C ARG A 71 8.85 6.18 0.62
N GLU A 72 7.96 6.98 0.03
CA GLU A 72 6.68 7.35 0.63
C GLU A 72 5.84 6.12 0.98
N PHE A 73 5.65 5.23 0.01
CA PHE A 73 4.85 4.01 0.21
C PHE A 73 5.49 3.08 1.23
N ARG A 74 6.82 3.05 1.32
CA ARG A 74 7.52 2.25 2.34
C ARG A 74 7.26 2.75 3.76
N MET A 75 7.14 4.07 3.97
CA MET A 75 6.87 4.64 5.29
C MET A 75 5.50 4.22 5.83
N VAL A 76 4.51 4.08 4.95
CA VAL A 76 3.14 3.70 5.32
C VAL A 76 2.92 2.19 5.23
N GLY A 77 3.64 1.51 4.35
CA GLY A 77 3.48 0.10 4.00
C GLY A 77 3.02 -0.06 2.55
N HIS A 78 3.86 -0.66 1.71
CA HIS A 78 3.65 -0.74 0.25
C HIS A 78 2.30 -1.34 -0.16
N LYS A 79 1.78 -2.32 0.60
CA LYS A 79 0.49 -2.96 0.32
C LYS A 79 -0.69 -2.02 0.57
N ILE A 80 -0.65 -1.23 1.65
CA ILE A 80 -1.81 -0.44 2.10
C ILE A 80 -1.80 1.00 1.59
N ALA A 81 -0.62 1.55 1.29
CA ALA A 81 -0.48 2.94 0.84
C ALA A 81 -1.37 3.30 -0.37
N PRO A 82 -1.48 2.48 -1.43
CA PRO A 82 -2.37 2.78 -2.55
C PRO A 82 -3.84 2.90 -2.16
N ALA A 83 -4.33 1.99 -1.31
CA ALA A 83 -5.73 2.01 -0.85
C ALA A 83 -6.01 3.24 0.04
N LEU A 84 -5.06 3.60 0.92
CA LEU A 84 -5.18 4.80 1.75
C LEU A 84 -5.25 6.07 0.90
N LEU A 85 -4.43 6.15 -0.16
CA LEU A 85 -4.44 7.27 -1.08
C LEU A 85 -5.76 7.34 -1.87
N ALA A 86 -6.20 6.22 -2.46
CA ALA A 86 -7.47 6.13 -3.18
C ALA A 86 -8.65 6.58 -2.30
N TRP A 87 -8.69 6.13 -1.05
CA TRP A 87 -9.69 6.59 -0.09
C TRP A 87 -9.55 8.09 0.19
N ARG A 88 -8.34 8.60 0.46
CA ARG A 88 -8.14 10.00 0.80
C ARG A 88 -8.55 10.95 -0.32
N LEU A 89 -8.26 10.60 -1.58
CA LEU A 89 -8.61 11.39 -2.76
C LEU A 89 -10.12 11.50 -2.98
N HIS A 90 -10.87 10.44 -2.68
CA HIS A 90 -12.27 10.32 -3.07
C HIS A 90 -13.26 10.20 -1.90
N LYS A 91 -12.82 10.36 -0.64
CA LYS A 91 -13.68 10.13 0.55
C LYS A 91 -14.97 10.96 0.60
N ARG A 92 -15.04 12.05 -0.18
CA ARG A 92 -16.20 12.95 -0.28
C ARG A 92 -16.97 12.79 -1.59
N ALA A 93 -16.65 11.79 -2.40
CA ALA A 93 -17.37 11.54 -3.65
C ALA A 93 -18.85 11.23 -3.37
N PRO A 94 -19.79 11.78 -4.17
CA PRO A 94 -21.21 11.48 -4.02
C PRO A 94 -21.49 9.97 -4.21
N SER A 95 -22.49 9.46 -3.48
CA SER A 95 -22.95 8.08 -3.64
C SER A 95 -23.36 7.79 -5.09
N GLY A 96 -23.05 6.59 -5.58
CA GLY A 96 -23.36 6.16 -6.95
C GLY A 96 -22.34 6.59 -8.01
N THR A 97 -21.29 7.34 -7.62
CA THR A 97 -20.19 7.70 -8.53
C THR A 97 -19.10 6.62 -8.56
N PRO A 98 -18.36 6.46 -9.68
CA PRO A 98 -17.19 5.57 -9.75
C PRO A 98 -16.13 5.84 -8.67
N GLN A 99 -15.99 7.10 -8.26
CA GLN A 99 -15.08 7.52 -7.19
C GLN A 99 -15.54 7.00 -5.82
N ALA A 100 -16.85 7.01 -5.56
CA ALA A 100 -17.40 6.40 -4.36
C ALA A 100 -17.19 4.88 -4.35
N ASP A 101 -17.27 4.23 -5.51
CA ASP A 101 -17.00 2.79 -5.67
C ASP A 101 -15.55 2.44 -5.36
N LEU A 102 -14.60 3.20 -5.91
CA LEU A 102 -13.18 3.07 -5.59
C LEU A 102 -12.92 3.27 -4.09
N CYS A 103 -13.60 4.23 -3.46
CA CYS A 103 -13.53 4.45 -2.02
C CYS A 103 -14.11 3.31 -1.18
N ARG A 104 -15.12 2.60 -1.69
CA ARG A 104 -15.65 1.38 -1.07
C ARG A 104 -14.66 0.23 -1.23
N ALA A 105 -14.07 0.06 -2.41
CA ALA A 105 -13.04 -0.94 -2.69
C ALA A 105 -11.81 -0.75 -1.79
N ALA A 106 -11.30 0.49 -1.68
CA ALA A 106 -10.20 0.85 -0.80
C ALA A 106 -10.46 0.48 0.65
N ARG A 107 -11.65 0.80 1.18
CA ARG A 107 -12.01 0.46 2.56
C ARG A 107 -12.12 -1.05 2.78
N ARG A 108 -12.76 -1.78 1.86
CA ARG A 108 -12.81 -3.26 1.91
C ARG A 108 -11.41 -3.86 1.94
N TYR A 109 -10.51 -3.37 1.08
CA TYR A 109 -9.13 -3.82 1.03
C TYR A 109 -8.36 -3.55 2.32
N ILE A 110 -8.50 -2.34 2.89
CA ILE A 110 -7.88 -1.99 4.18
C ILE A 110 -8.32 -2.98 5.26
N THR A 111 -9.62 -3.29 5.34
CA THR A 111 -10.15 -4.28 6.28
C THR A 111 -9.56 -5.68 6.03
N GLN A 112 -9.45 -6.11 4.77
CA GLN A 112 -8.83 -7.40 4.41
C GLN A 112 -7.36 -7.47 4.89
N VAL A 113 -6.58 -6.42 4.66
CA VAL A 113 -5.18 -6.33 5.12
C VAL A 113 -5.12 -6.39 6.65
N GLN A 114 -6.01 -5.67 7.35
CA GLN A 114 -6.08 -5.70 8.81
C GLN A 114 -6.40 -7.11 9.33
N THR A 115 -7.39 -7.79 8.76
CA THR A 115 -7.74 -9.17 9.11
C THR A 115 -6.55 -10.12 8.91
N ALA A 116 -5.88 -10.05 7.76
CA ALA A 116 -4.71 -10.87 7.48
C ALA A 116 -3.56 -10.59 8.45
N TRP A 117 -3.37 -9.32 8.83
CA TRP A 117 -2.34 -8.94 9.79
C TRP A 117 -2.63 -9.49 11.20
N VAL A 118 -3.87 -9.41 11.68
CA VAL A 118 -4.25 -10.00 12.97
C VAL A 118 -4.03 -11.52 12.95
N ALA A 119 -4.48 -12.21 11.91
CA ALA A 119 -4.28 -13.66 11.77
C ALA A 119 -2.79 -14.05 11.74
N ASP A 120 -1.94 -13.25 11.09
CA ASP A 120 -0.49 -13.44 11.11
C ASP A 120 0.12 -13.28 12.50
N ARG A 121 -0.35 -12.28 13.26
CA ARG A 121 0.11 -12.05 14.64
C ARG A 121 -0.24 -13.22 15.53
N ASP A 122 -1.47 -13.71 15.46
CA ASP A 122 -1.95 -14.83 16.27
C ASP A 122 -1.18 -16.12 15.92
N ARG A 123 -0.93 -16.36 14.63
CA ARG A 123 -0.10 -17.49 14.16
C ARG A 123 1.31 -17.43 14.75
N ARG A 124 1.95 -16.26 14.74
CA ARG A 124 3.30 -16.08 15.31
C ARG A 124 3.32 -16.25 16.82
N ALA A 125 2.30 -15.77 17.53
CA ALA A 125 2.16 -15.97 18.96
C ALA A 125 2.00 -17.46 19.30
N GLY A 126 1.17 -18.20 18.55
CA GLY A 126 1.02 -19.65 18.70
C GLY A 126 2.31 -20.42 18.41
N LEU A 127 3.04 -20.06 17.35
CA LEU A 127 4.34 -20.67 17.03
C LEU A 127 5.39 -20.40 18.12
N ALA A 128 5.39 -19.21 18.72
CA ALA A 128 6.29 -18.90 19.83
C ALA A 128 5.94 -19.72 21.08
N ALA A 129 4.65 -19.93 21.36
CA ALA A 129 4.21 -20.78 22.46
C ALA A 129 4.66 -22.25 22.27
N VAL A 130 4.53 -22.80 21.06
CA VAL A 130 4.98 -24.17 20.73
C VAL A 130 6.50 -24.33 20.85
N ARG A 131 7.29 -23.32 20.47
CA ARG A 131 8.76 -23.39 20.52
C ARG A 131 9.35 -23.34 21.94
N ASN A 132 8.55 -22.95 22.92
CA ASN A 132 8.97 -22.82 24.32
C ASN A 132 8.51 -24.01 25.19
N VAL A 133 7.90 -25.03 24.58
CA VAL A 133 7.54 -26.33 25.18
C VAL A 133 8.50 -27.39 24.64
#